data_AF-A0A8K0MXP0-F1
#
_entry.id   AF-A0A8K0MXP0-F1
#
_cell.length_a   1.000
_cell.length_b   1.000
_cell.length_c   1.000
_cell.angle_alpha   90.00
_cell.angle_beta   90.00
_cell.angle_gamma   90.00
#
_symmetry.space_group_name_H-M   'P 1'
#
loop_
_entity.id
_entity.type
_entity.pdbx_description
1 polymer ?
#
loop_
_entity_poly.entity_id
_entity_poly.type
_entity_poly.pdbx_seq_one_letter_code
_entity_poly.pdbx_strand_id
1 'polypeptide(L)'
;MSAFCAAHHPRLLVCRNPTSASPAADRRRHPRPVRCATVTKEEKSARVATVNNGRDSLTICRVLNGMWQTSGGWGRIDRDGAVEAMLRHADAGLTTFDMADHYGPAEDLYGIFINRFRRERPPELLEEVKG
;
A
#
# COMPACT_ATOMS: atom_id res chain seq x y z
N MET A 1 30.94 -61.34 -17.72
CA MET A 1 31.16 -60.68 -19.03
C MET A 1 31.69 -59.28 -18.72
N SER A 2 33.02 -59.10 -18.57
CA SER A 2 34.02 -58.86 -19.64
C SER A 2 33.62 -57.68 -20.54
N ALA A 3 34.42 -56.65 -20.83
CA ALA A 3 35.76 -56.19 -20.44
C ALA A 3 36.02 -54.86 -21.20
N PHE A 4 36.80 -53.93 -20.61
CA PHE A 4 37.78 -53.02 -21.26
C PHE A 4 37.28 -52.04 -22.36
N CYS A 5 37.85 -50.88 -22.70
CA CYS A 5 38.98 -50.00 -22.39
C CYS A 5 38.57 -48.63 -23.03
N ALA A 6 39.08 -47.44 -22.77
CA ALA A 6 40.47 -47.07 -22.60
C ALA A 6 40.60 -45.67 -21.97
N ALA A 7 41.75 -45.53 -21.33
CA ALA A 7 42.33 -44.31 -20.82
C ALA A 7 42.64 -43.29 -21.92
N HIS A 8 42.53 -42.01 -21.57
CA HIS A 8 43.45 -40.98 -22.03
C HIS A 8 43.90 -40.13 -20.82
N HIS A 9 45.16 -40.32 -20.44
CA HIS A 9 45.98 -39.40 -19.66
C HIS A 9 46.71 -38.45 -20.68
N PRO A 10 47.37 -37.33 -20.32
CA PRO A 10 48.02 -37.05 -19.04
C PRO A 10 48.03 -35.59 -18.54
N ARG A 11 48.65 -35.42 -17.37
CA ARG A 11 49.41 -34.24 -16.88
C ARG A 11 48.66 -33.02 -16.34
N LEU A 12 48.65 -32.97 -15.01
CA LEU A 12 49.14 -31.87 -14.16
C LEU A 12 49.38 -30.51 -14.84
N LEU A 13 48.64 -29.50 -14.39
CA LEU A 13 49.24 -28.27 -13.91
C LEU A 13 48.36 -27.65 -12.81
N VAL A 14 48.82 -27.76 -11.56
CA VAL A 14 48.38 -26.89 -10.48
C VAL A 14 49.09 -25.56 -10.68
N CYS A 15 48.34 -24.52 -11.04
CA CYS A 15 48.76 -23.14 -10.84
C CYS A 15 47.78 -22.48 -9.87
N ARG A 16 48.13 -22.53 -8.59
CA ARG A 16 47.72 -21.48 -7.66
C ARG A 16 48.41 -20.20 -8.12
N ASN A 17 47.66 -19.11 -8.24
CA ASN A 17 48.18 -17.85 -7.76
C ASN A 17 47.07 -16.98 -7.15
N PRO A 18 47.37 -16.32 -6.02
CA PRO A 18 46.48 -15.40 -5.33
C PRO A 18 46.57 -14.00 -5.94
N THR A 19 45.81 -13.05 -5.37
CA THR A 19 45.75 -11.59 -5.65
C THR A 19 44.82 -11.21 -6.80
N SER A 20 43.87 -10.28 -6.67
CA SER A 20 43.46 -9.40 -5.58
C SER A 20 42.00 -9.00 -5.84
N ALA A 21 41.06 -9.45 -5.02
CA ALA A 21 39.69 -8.94 -5.07
C ALA A 21 39.66 -7.60 -4.34
N SER A 22 39.50 -6.50 -5.09
CA SER A 22 39.09 -5.22 -4.50
C SER A 22 37.78 -5.43 -3.75
N PRO A 23 37.63 -4.97 -2.50
CA PRO A 23 36.33 -5.00 -1.85
C PRO A 23 35.44 -4.00 -2.58
N ALA A 24 34.41 -4.49 -3.27
CA ALA A 24 33.31 -3.66 -3.72
C ALA A 24 32.74 -2.95 -2.49
N ALA A 25 32.84 -1.62 -2.47
CA ALA A 25 32.32 -0.81 -1.40
C ALA A 25 30.82 -1.11 -1.22
N ASP A 26 30.50 -1.78 -0.11
CA ASP A 26 29.15 -2.00 0.39
C ASP A 26 28.51 -0.64 0.68
N ARG A 27 27.82 -0.07 -0.32
CA ARG A 27 26.99 1.11 -0.15
C ARG A 27 25.74 0.70 0.62
N ARG A 28 25.87 0.57 1.95
CA ARG A 28 24.73 0.50 2.86
C ARG A 28 23.88 1.74 2.68
N ARG A 29 22.80 1.62 1.90
CA ARG A 29 21.77 2.65 1.81
C ARG A 29 21.11 2.74 3.17
N HIS A 30 21.51 3.72 3.98
CA HIS A 30 20.75 4.07 5.17
C HIS A 30 19.33 4.46 4.74
N PRO A 31 18.29 3.81 5.30
CA PRO A 31 16.92 4.25 5.05
C PRO A 31 16.82 5.68 5.57
N ARG A 32 16.44 6.61 4.68
CA ARG A 32 16.13 7.97 5.10
C ARG A 32 14.95 7.88 6.08
N PRO A 33 15.00 8.57 7.23
CA PRO A 33 13.84 8.62 8.09
C PRO A 33 12.70 9.27 7.31
N VAL A 34 11.58 8.54 7.19
CA VAL A 34 10.35 9.10 6.63
C VAL A 34 9.90 10.19 7.59
N ARG A 35 10.08 11.44 7.18
CA ARG A 35 9.68 12.59 7.98
C ARG A 35 8.18 12.80 7.75
N CYS A 36 7.34 12.34 8.67
CA CYS A 36 5.94 12.76 8.71
C CYS A 36 5.92 14.28 8.97
N ALA A 37 5.59 15.06 7.95
CA ALA A 37 5.37 16.49 8.11
C ALA A 37 4.01 16.72 8.78
N THR A 38 3.98 17.57 9.81
CA THR A 38 2.74 18.05 10.42
C THR A 38 2.10 19.08 9.48
N VAL A 39 0.84 18.83 9.14
CA VAL A 39 0.08 19.55 8.11
C VAL A 39 -0.17 21.00 8.55
N THR A 40 0.21 21.97 7.72
CA THR A 40 -0.19 23.38 7.89
C THR A 40 -1.59 23.61 7.30
N LYS A 41 -2.30 24.67 7.72
CA LYS A 41 -3.63 25.00 7.17
C LYS A 41 -3.63 25.16 5.63
N GLU A 42 -2.52 25.62 5.05
CA GLU A 42 -2.33 25.73 3.59
C GLU A 42 -2.30 24.36 2.90
N GLU A 43 -1.70 23.34 3.52
CA GLU A 43 -1.67 21.98 2.96
C GLU A 43 -3.04 21.30 3.00
N LYS A 44 -3.90 21.63 3.97
CA LYS A 44 -5.26 21.05 4.05
C LYS A 44 -6.10 21.42 2.82
N SER A 45 -5.98 22.66 2.34
CA SER A 45 -6.64 23.10 1.11
C SER A 45 -6.09 22.39 -0.14
N ALA A 46 -4.78 22.09 -0.16
CA ALA A 46 -4.15 21.41 -1.29
C ALA A 46 -4.58 19.93 -1.45
N ARG A 47 -5.06 19.27 -0.38
CA ARG A 47 -5.48 17.86 -0.39
C ARG A 47 -6.94 17.64 -0.82
N VAL A 48 -7.68 18.73 -0.96
CA VAL A 48 -9.11 18.71 -1.24
C VAL A 48 -9.37 19.26 -2.64
N ALA A 49 -10.41 18.75 -3.30
CA ALA A 49 -10.94 19.29 -4.54
C ALA A 49 -12.45 19.45 -4.42
N THR A 50 -12.96 20.54 -4.99
CA THR A 50 -14.39 20.76 -5.14
C THR A 50 -14.77 20.39 -6.58
N VAL A 51 -15.63 19.39 -6.72
CA VAL A 51 -16.19 18.95 -8.00
C VAL A 51 -17.61 19.49 -8.14
N ASN A 52 -17.98 19.93 -9.35
CA ASN A 52 -19.29 20.52 -9.60
C ASN A 52 -20.04 19.67 -10.63
N ASN A 53 -21.34 19.46 -10.41
CA ASN A 53 -22.25 18.81 -11.35
C ASN A 53 -23.54 19.64 -11.46
N GLY A 54 -23.63 20.49 -12.49
CA GLY A 54 -24.74 21.41 -12.65
C GLY A 54 -24.81 22.43 -11.50
N ARG A 55 -25.83 22.31 -10.64
CA ARG A 55 -26.01 23.19 -9.46
C ARG A 55 -25.40 22.60 -8.19
N ASP A 56 -24.97 21.35 -8.23
CA ASP A 56 -24.42 20.65 -7.08
C ASP A 56 -22.91 20.84 -7.02
N SER A 57 -22.38 20.93 -5.80
CA SER A 57 -20.96 21.07 -5.52
C SER A 57 -20.58 20.15 -4.36
N LEU A 58 -19.55 19.34 -4.56
CA LEU A 58 -19.07 18.39 -3.56
C LEU A 58 -17.58 18.60 -3.32
N THR A 59 -17.22 18.71 -2.05
CA THR A 59 -15.83 18.87 -1.62
C THR A 59 -15.32 17.52 -1.11
N ILE A 60 -14.29 16.98 -1.76
CA ILE A 60 -13.73 15.64 -1.51
C ILE A 60 -12.21 15.67 -1.37
N CYS A 61 -11.64 14.63 -0.78
CA CYS A 61 -10.21 14.37 -0.90
C CYS A 61 -9.85 14.12 -2.36
N ARG A 62 -8.71 14.65 -2.82
CA ARG A 62 -8.24 14.47 -4.22
C ARG A 62 -7.91 13.01 -4.56
N VAL A 63 -7.62 12.20 -3.55
CA VAL A 63 -7.33 10.78 -3.69
C VAL A 63 -8.53 10.01 -3.16
N LEU A 64 -9.15 9.23 -4.03
CA LEU A 64 -10.26 8.35 -3.69
C LEU A 64 -9.72 6.98 -3.27
N ASN A 65 -10.25 6.46 -2.17
CA ASN A 65 -10.02 5.08 -1.75
C ASN A 65 -11.07 4.19 -2.42
N GLY A 66 -10.73 3.66 -3.60
CA GLY A 66 -11.58 2.66 -4.26
C GLY A 66 -11.67 1.38 -3.43
N MET A 67 -12.87 0.84 -3.29
CA MET A 67 -13.13 -0.40 -2.56
C MET A 67 -13.19 -1.64 -3.47
N TRP A 68 -12.82 -1.51 -4.75
CA TRP A 68 -12.89 -2.58 -5.74
C TRP A 68 -12.16 -3.89 -5.35
N GLN A 69 -11.14 -3.83 -4.48
CA GLN A 69 -10.47 -5.01 -3.92
C GLN A 69 -11.40 -5.93 -3.12
N THR A 70 -12.55 -5.43 -2.67
CA THR A 70 -13.55 -6.24 -1.95
C THR A 70 -14.47 -7.02 -2.90
N SER A 71 -14.33 -6.88 -4.22
CA SER A 71 -15.17 -7.57 -5.23
C SER A 71 -15.02 -9.10 -5.30
N GLY A 72 -14.16 -9.72 -4.47
CA GLY A 72 -14.13 -11.18 -4.26
C GLY A 72 -13.13 -11.96 -5.14
N GLY A 73 -12.41 -11.31 -6.05
CA GLY A 73 -11.37 -11.95 -6.88
C GLY A 73 -10.10 -12.38 -6.12
N TRP A 74 -9.98 -12.03 -4.84
CA TRP A 74 -8.74 -12.11 -4.05
C TRP A 74 -8.82 -13.07 -2.85
N GLY A 75 -9.89 -13.88 -2.78
CA GLY A 75 -10.14 -14.79 -1.67
C GLY A 75 -10.96 -14.16 -0.54
N ARG A 76 -10.89 -14.76 0.66
CA ARG A 76 -11.71 -14.33 1.80
C ARG A 76 -11.23 -12.97 2.31
N ILE A 77 -12.17 -12.05 2.49
CA ILE A 77 -11.91 -10.72 3.04
C ILE A 77 -11.91 -10.80 4.57
N ASP A 78 -10.82 -10.31 5.17
CA ASP A 78 -10.79 -10.01 6.60
C ASP A 78 -11.54 -8.69 6.85
N ARG A 79 -12.73 -8.79 7.43
CA ARG A 79 -13.62 -7.64 7.66
C ARG A 79 -13.03 -6.64 8.64
N ASP A 80 -12.43 -7.13 9.73
CA ASP A 80 -11.88 -6.26 10.76
C ASP A 80 -10.63 -5.56 10.23
N GLY A 81 -9.75 -6.29 9.54
CA GLY A 81 -8.60 -5.71 8.85
C GLY A 81 -8.98 -4.64 7.81
N ALA A 82 -10.05 -4.87 7.05
CA ALA A 82 -10.55 -3.89 6.09
C ALA A 82 -11.07 -2.62 6.77
N VAL A 83 -11.90 -2.75 7.83
CA VAL A 83 -12.42 -1.59 8.57
C VAL A 83 -11.29 -0.82 9.27
N GLU A 84 -10.30 -1.50 9.85
CA GLU A 84 -9.12 -0.87 10.43
C GLU A 84 -8.30 -0.09 9.39
N ALA A 85 -8.18 -0.62 8.18
CA ALA A 85 -7.53 0.10 7.09
C ALA A 85 -8.30 1.38 6.72
N MET A 86 -9.64 1.32 6.63
CA MET A 86 -10.48 2.49 6.36
C MET A 86 -10.35 3.58 7.45
N LEU A 87 -10.31 3.19 8.73
CA LEU A 87 -10.06 4.12 9.84
C LEU A 87 -8.69 4.81 9.70
N ARG A 88 -7.64 4.06 9.39
CA ARG A 88 -6.30 4.61 9.16
C ARG A 88 -6.25 5.56 7.97
N HIS A 89 -7.01 5.27 6.91
CA HIS A 89 -7.11 6.14 5.74
C HIS A 89 -7.76 7.47 6.11
N ALA A 90 -8.90 7.42 6.81
CA ALA A 90 -9.58 8.62 7.29
C ALA A 90 -8.69 9.44 8.25
N ASP A 91 -8.00 8.80 9.19
CA ASP A 91 -7.06 9.45 10.13
C ASP A 91 -5.86 10.09 9.38
N ALA A 92 -5.47 9.57 8.22
CA ALA A 92 -4.43 10.13 7.36
C ALA A 92 -4.93 11.26 6.43
N GLY A 93 -6.23 11.58 6.46
CA GLY A 93 -6.86 12.58 5.59
C GLY A 93 -7.27 12.05 4.21
N LEU A 94 -7.26 10.73 3.99
CA LEU A 94 -7.83 10.08 2.81
C LEU A 94 -9.31 9.77 3.10
N THR A 95 -10.13 10.81 3.09
CA THR A 95 -11.49 10.75 3.62
C THR A 95 -12.59 10.43 2.59
N THR A 96 -12.22 10.16 1.34
CA THR A 96 -13.19 9.85 0.27
C THR A 96 -13.07 8.40 -0.15
N PHE A 97 -14.17 7.66 -0.07
CA PHE A 97 -14.25 6.24 -0.42
C PHE A 97 -15.14 6.07 -1.66
N ASP A 98 -14.78 5.16 -2.55
CA ASP A 98 -15.55 4.82 -3.75
C ASP A 98 -16.02 3.37 -3.65
N MET A 99 -17.32 3.16 -3.83
CA MET A 99 -17.99 1.88 -3.64
C MET A 99 -19.02 1.64 -4.74
N ALA A 100 -19.35 0.37 -4.93
CA ALA A 100 -20.46 -0.04 -5.77
C ALA A 100 -21.10 -1.31 -5.20
N ASP A 101 -22.38 -1.50 -5.52
CA ASP A 101 -23.18 -2.69 -5.20
C ASP A 101 -22.52 -4.01 -5.64
N HIS A 102 -21.79 -3.99 -6.74
CA HIS A 102 -21.07 -5.15 -7.27
C HIS A 102 -19.64 -5.32 -6.69
N TYR A 103 -19.19 -4.45 -5.78
CA TYR A 103 -17.90 -4.62 -5.07
C TYR A 103 -17.98 -5.57 -3.88
N GLY A 104 -18.98 -6.46 -3.84
CA GLY A 104 -19.15 -7.41 -2.75
C GLY A 104 -19.50 -6.69 -1.45
N PRO A 105 -18.79 -6.91 -0.33
CA PRO A 105 -19.14 -6.34 0.97
C PRO A 105 -18.72 -4.88 1.15
N ALA A 106 -18.43 -4.12 0.07
CA ALA A 106 -17.91 -2.75 0.18
C ALA A 106 -18.81 -1.83 1.01
N GLU A 107 -20.11 -1.80 0.70
CA GLU A 107 -21.09 -0.96 1.37
C GLU A 107 -21.30 -1.38 2.84
N ASP A 108 -21.31 -2.69 3.11
CA ASP A 108 -21.39 -3.23 4.47
C ASP A 108 -20.17 -2.82 5.32
N LEU A 109 -18.97 -2.92 4.74
CA LEU A 109 -17.72 -2.53 5.40
C LEU A 109 -17.72 -1.03 5.70
N TYR A 110 -18.18 -0.20 4.76
CA TYR A 110 -18.32 1.24 4.98
C TYR A 110 -19.34 1.56 6.06
N GLY A 111 -20.48 0.86 6.11
CA GLY A 111 -21.45 0.98 7.18
C GLY A 111 -20.85 0.71 8.57
N ILE A 112 -20.01 -0.31 8.68
CA ILE A 112 -19.30 -0.62 9.94
C ILE A 112 -18.28 0.47 10.27
N PHE A 113 -17.46 0.85 9.27
CA PHE A 113 -16.46 1.90 9.38
C PHE A 113 -17.07 3.22 9.85
N ILE A 114 -18.12 3.73 9.19
CA ILE A 114 -18.67 5.06 9.48
C ILE A 114 -19.32 5.12 10.87
N ASN A 115 -19.95 4.02 11.30
CA ASN A 115 -20.52 3.91 12.64
C ASN A 115 -19.44 3.86 13.72
N ARG A 116 -18.32 3.20 13.44
CA ARG A 116 -17.18 3.16 14.34
C ARG A 116 -16.46 4.51 14.40
N PHE A 117 -16.21 5.12 13.25
CA PHE A 117 -15.60 6.45 13.14
C PHE A 117 -16.41 7.50 13.92
N ARG A 118 -17.75 7.50 13.77
CA ARG A 118 -18.66 8.40 14.51
C ARG A 118 -18.55 8.25 16.04
N ARG A 119 -18.27 7.05 16.55
CA ARG A 119 -18.15 6.79 18.00
C ARG A 119 -16.77 7.14 18.54
N GLU A 120 -15.73 6.96 17.72
CA GLU A 120 -14.34 7.00 18.18
C GLU A 120 -13.60 8.28 17.79
N ARG A 121 -14.17 9.14 16.95
CA ARG A 121 -13.55 10.38 16.47
C ARG A 121 -14.45 11.60 16.73
N PRO A 122 -13.86 12.81 16.84
CA PRO A 122 -14.62 14.04 16.98
C PRO A 122 -15.61 14.24 15.82
N PRO A 123 -16.81 14.79 16.08
CA PRO A 123 -17.86 14.94 15.08
C PRO A 123 -17.45 15.86 13.92
N GLU A 124 -16.51 16.79 14.13
CA GLU A 124 -16.02 17.68 13.10
C GLU A 124 -15.29 16.93 11.98
N LEU A 125 -14.65 15.80 12.29
CA LEU A 125 -13.97 14.97 11.28
C LEU A 125 -14.96 14.12 10.47
N LEU A 126 -16.15 13.85 11.01
CA LEU A 126 -17.16 13.05 10.33
C LEU A 126 -17.69 13.77 9.08
N GLU A 127 -17.78 15.10 9.12
CA GLU A 127 -18.23 15.91 7.99
C GLU A 127 -17.28 15.85 6.80
N GLU A 128 -16.01 15.50 7.02
CA GLU A 128 -14.97 15.37 5.99
C GLU A 128 -15.00 14.02 5.28
N VAL A 129 -15.62 13.00 5.89
CA VAL A 129 -15.71 11.65 5.31
C VAL A 129 -16.86 11.58 4.31
N LYS A 130 -16.54 11.12 3.09
CA LYS A 130 -17.48 10.94 1.97
C LYS A 130 -17.35 9.52 1.44
N GLY A 131 -18.48 8.93 1.08
CA GLY A 131 -18.59 7.60 0.47
C GLY A 131 -19.77 7.58 -0.49
#